data_AF-A0A2E9QVH6-F1
#
_entry.id   AF-A0A2E9QVH6-F1
#
_cell.length_a   1.000
_cell.length_b   1.000
_cell.length_c   1.000
_cell.angle_alpha   90.00
_cell.angle_beta   90.00
_cell.angle_gamma   90.00
#
_symmetry.space_group_name_H-M   'P 1'
#
loop_
_entity.id
_entity.type
_entity.pdbx_description
1 polymer ?
#
loop_
_entity_poly.entity_id
_entity_poly.type
_entity_poly.pdbx_seq_one_letter_code
_entity_poly.pdbx_strand_id
1 'polypeptide(L)'
;MITMGESKTMEQSLIAPQRSRPYAFLGWVFSCLLMLSLPNESIAQNAYQDSCTTATNCGQLVCTGTQQAAGYCVLSCNQLQPICPNDTPCKVLPSGGSGCFCTSDSDCPTTGTCLDGQCNGKGKEGESCTAATGCESGLICSQVNNQTEFRCWRLCSGQTCDGGAACMLLGTFSVCQCSSNAQCQSGLCQNGLCVNKRTLGQTCSSEQVCEDDLACVKLDDGTSSCLPKCNGTSCLGGETCTSLSNGQKACVCSAKNPCPVGLQCTKGYCDIGTRCLTKSTPSGCADKQTCYTPISGSTRGQCVQTCSSTSDKSCPTGMKCKAFTSGGFGCYCKTDSDCESGRKCIAQQCSAACEKDSDCSNNQTCQSGTCQSTSSEVVINPPSEQSTEQTKDAGPGKEPTPTCEPACASNQKCVNAVCEKLDFLDPCEVDTDCKSGFCFGPGASKICSTSDCSACISVTTCQTIDGKQGCFIGSNNPTPTPTDKGACGCQSASAEPSIWVLLLFVVIAFVRRRRALQSHSS
;
A
#
# COMPACT_ATOMS: atom_id res chain seq x y z
N MET A 1 -15.74 -58.38 -35.54
CA MET A 1 -15.14 -59.46 -34.72
C MET A 1 -13.80 -58.97 -34.19
N ILE A 2 -13.83 -58.21 -33.10
CA ILE A 2 -12.67 -57.88 -32.24
C ILE A 2 -13.24 -57.76 -30.82
N THR A 3 -12.44 -58.25 -29.87
CA THR A 3 -12.64 -58.63 -28.47
C THR A 3 -13.46 -57.71 -27.55
N MET A 4 -14.33 -58.34 -26.74
CA MET A 4 -14.97 -57.79 -25.53
C MET A 4 -14.01 -57.90 -24.33
N GLY A 5 -13.86 -56.81 -23.58
CA GLY A 5 -13.11 -56.73 -22.33
C GLY A 5 -14.03 -56.36 -21.15
N GLU A 6 -14.13 -57.33 -20.24
CA GLU A 6 -14.47 -57.33 -18.81
C GLU A 6 -15.01 -56.07 -18.11
N SER A 7 -16.14 -56.24 -17.41
CA SER A 7 -16.51 -55.46 -16.22
C SER A 7 -16.92 -56.45 -15.13
N LYS A 8 -16.05 -56.64 -14.12
CA LYS A 8 -16.35 -57.42 -12.90
C LYS A 8 -16.91 -56.49 -11.83
N THR A 9 -18.15 -56.74 -11.45
CA THR A 9 -18.84 -56.27 -10.25
C THR A 9 -18.20 -56.88 -9.00
N MET A 10 -17.87 -56.06 -8.00
CA MET A 10 -17.45 -56.51 -6.69
C MET A 10 -18.62 -56.35 -5.71
N GLU A 11 -19.04 -57.47 -5.13
CA GLU A 11 -20.05 -57.60 -4.09
C GLU A 11 -19.65 -56.87 -2.80
N GLN A 12 -20.61 -56.14 -2.24
CA GLN A 12 -20.59 -55.68 -0.85
C GLN A 12 -20.97 -56.85 0.06
N SER A 13 -20.14 -57.16 1.05
CA SER A 13 -20.50 -58.07 2.14
C SER A 13 -20.46 -57.34 3.47
N LEU A 14 -21.61 -57.36 4.15
CA LEU A 14 -21.84 -56.84 5.50
C LEU A 14 -21.04 -57.64 6.54
N ILE A 15 -20.34 -56.95 7.44
CA ILE A 15 -19.92 -57.50 8.73
C ILE A 15 -20.29 -56.52 9.84
N ALA A 16 -21.07 -57.03 10.80
CA ALA A 16 -21.57 -56.37 12.00
C ALA A 16 -20.49 -56.19 13.10
N PRO A 17 -20.73 -55.38 14.15
CA PRO A 17 -19.67 -54.82 15.00
C PRO A 17 -19.28 -55.76 16.16
N GLN A 18 -17.97 -55.81 16.47
CA GLN A 18 -17.45 -56.47 17.67
C GLN A 18 -16.86 -55.46 18.67
N ARG A 19 -17.09 -55.79 19.93
CA ARG A 19 -16.91 -55.03 21.16
C ARG A 19 -15.48 -54.52 21.43
N SER A 20 -15.43 -53.25 21.82
CA SER A 20 -14.63 -52.63 22.90
C SER A 20 -13.52 -53.46 23.58
N ARG A 21 -12.27 -52.98 23.50
CA ARG A 21 -11.24 -53.16 24.53
C ARG A 21 -10.54 -51.81 24.85
N PRO A 22 -10.31 -51.47 26.13
CA PRO A 22 -9.75 -50.19 26.54
C PRO A 22 -8.23 -50.30 26.77
N TYR A 23 -7.42 -50.07 25.74
CA TYR A 23 -5.95 -49.97 25.91
C TYR A 23 -5.30 -48.82 25.13
N ALA A 24 -6.10 -47.90 24.59
CA ALA A 24 -5.58 -46.78 23.78
C ALA A 24 -5.05 -45.58 24.59
N PHE A 25 -5.26 -45.53 25.91
CA PHE A 25 -4.92 -44.34 26.70
C PHE A 25 -3.48 -44.28 27.22
N LEU A 26 -2.79 -45.42 27.35
CA LEU A 26 -1.40 -45.46 27.85
C LEU A 26 -0.35 -45.24 26.77
N GLY A 27 -0.64 -45.54 25.50
CA GLY A 27 0.27 -45.27 24.37
C GLY A 27 0.40 -43.78 24.04
N TRP A 28 -0.64 -42.98 24.28
CA TRP A 28 -0.63 -41.54 24.03
C TRP A 28 0.19 -40.76 25.07
N VAL A 29 0.21 -41.21 26.32
CA VAL A 29 0.98 -40.54 27.39
C VAL A 29 2.49 -40.77 27.22
N PHE A 30 2.91 -41.97 26.80
CA PHE A 30 4.33 -42.25 26.54
C PHE A 30 4.86 -41.56 25.27
N SER A 31 4.03 -41.38 24.24
CA SER A 31 4.42 -40.64 23.02
C SER A 31 4.49 -39.12 23.25
N CYS A 32 3.66 -38.56 24.15
CA CYS A 32 3.76 -37.16 24.57
C CYS A 32 4.97 -36.89 25.47
N LEU A 33 5.38 -37.83 26.34
CA LEU A 33 6.55 -37.63 27.21
C LEU A 33 7.89 -37.76 26.48
N LEU A 34 7.98 -38.55 25.41
CA LEU A 34 9.23 -38.68 24.64
C LEU A 34 9.52 -37.48 23.70
N MET A 35 8.50 -36.65 23.42
CA MET A 35 8.65 -35.42 22.62
C MET A 35 9.05 -34.19 23.47
N LEU A 36 9.16 -34.33 24.79
CA LEU A 36 9.51 -33.23 25.71
C LEU A 36 10.98 -33.23 26.16
N SER A 37 11.84 -34.09 25.63
CA SER A 37 13.23 -34.24 26.10
C SER A 37 14.31 -34.11 25.02
N LEU A 38 14.04 -33.46 23.88
CA LEU A 38 15.09 -33.04 22.95
C LEU A 38 15.18 -31.50 22.98
N PRO A 39 16.24 -30.92 23.56
CA PRO A 39 16.51 -29.51 23.36
C PRO A 39 16.96 -29.34 21.90
N ASN A 40 16.02 -29.03 21.01
CA ASN A 40 16.33 -28.35 19.76
C ASN A 40 16.65 -26.90 20.11
N GLU A 41 17.80 -26.68 20.76
CA GLU A 41 18.45 -25.38 20.69
C GLU A 41 19.04 -25.28 19.28
N SER A 42 18.20 -24.88 18.32
CA SER A 42 18.70 -24.15 17.16
C SER A 42 19.34 -22.88 17.72
N ILE A 43 20.65 -22.95 18.03
CA ILE A 43 21.45 -21.80 18.43
C ILE A 43 21.24 -20.77 17.32
N ALA A 44 20.54 -19.69 17.64
CA ALA A 44 20.39 -18.58 16.72
C ALA A 44 21.81 -18.15 16.32
N GLN A 45 22.14 -18.32 15.04
CA GLN A 45 23.41 -17.83 14.54
C GLN A 45 23.28 -16.32 14.48
N ASN A 46 24.13 -15.64 15.26
CA ASN A 46 24.25 -14.19 15.20
C ASN A 46 24.56 -13.76 13.77
N ALA A 47 23.79 -12.82 13.26
CA ALA A 47 24.02 -12.20 11.97
C ALA A 47 25.26 -11.32 12.00
N TYR A 48 25.69 -10.90 10.81
CA TYR A 48 26.73 -9.88 10.67
C TYR A 48 26.33 -8.60 11.41
N GLN A 49 27.27 -8.00 12.15
CA GLN A 49 27.07 -6.87 13.08
C GLN A 49 26.23 -7.15 14.35
N ASP A 50 25.73 -8.36 14.57
CA ASP A 50 25.11 -8.66 15.85
C ASP A 50 26.16 -8.61 16.97
N SER A 51 25.74 -8.10 18.13
CA SER A 51 26.58 -8.07 19.32
C SER A 51 26.98 -9.50 19.71
N CYS A 52 28.26 -9.69 20.02
CA CYS A 52 28.82 -10.97 20.43
C CYS A 52 29.66 -10.83 21.69
N THR A 53 29.79 -11.93 22.41
CA THR A 53 30.77 -12.11 23.48
C THR A 53 31.60 -13.34 23.17
N THR A 54 32.70 -13.60 23.89
CA THR A 54 33.46 -14.85 23.70
C THR A 54 32.65 -16.12 23.99
N ALA A 55 31.49 -16.00 24.64
CA ALA A 55 30.55 -17.11 24.84
C ALA A 55 29.51 -17.24 23.72
N THR A 56 29.30 -16.19 22.90
CA THR A 56 28.26 -16.15 21.86
C THR A 56 28.89 -16.46 20.50
N ASN A 57 28.42 -17.51 19.83
CA ASN A 57 29.03 -17.99 18.60
C ASN A 57 28.52 -17.19 17.39
N CYS A 58 29.44 -16.52 16.68
CA CYS A 58 29.17 -15.79 15.44
C CYS A 58 29.01 -16.73 14.22
N GLY A 59 28.91 -18.05 14.42
CA GLY A 59 28.77 -19.01 13.34
C GLY A 59 30.02 -19.06 12.46
N GLN A 60 29.90 -18.64 11.19
CA GLN A 60 31.04 -18.53 10.26
C GLN A 60 31.79 -17.18 10.36
N LEU A 61 31.28 -16.25 11.16
CA LEU A 61 31.89 -14.95 11.42
C LEU A 61 32.80 -15.02 12.65
N VAL A 62 33.62 -13.99 12.88
CA VAL A 62 34.52 -13.88 14.04
C VAL A 62 34.08 -12.71 14.91
N CYS A 63 34.12 -12.87 16.25
CA CYS A 63 33.75 -11.80 17.18
C CYS A 63 34.90 -10.80 17.37
N THR A 64 34.63 -9.50 17.28
CA THR A 64 35.64 -8.45 17.61
C THR A 64 35.88 -8.28 19.11
N GLY A 65 35.00 -8.83 19.94
CA GLY A 65 35.03 -8.71 21.39
C GLY A 65 36.23 -9.43 22.02
N THR A 66 36.58 -9.00 23.23
CA THR A 66 37.57 -9.71 24.06
C THR A 66 36.84 -10.56 25.10
N GLN A 67 37.57 -11.35 25.90
CA GLN A 67 36.97 -12.10 27.02
C GLN A 67 36.24 -11.22 28.04
N GLN A 68 36.50 -9.90 28.05
CA GLN A 68 35.97 -8.95 29.04
C GLN A 68 35.08 -7.86 28.45
N ALA A 69 34.94 -7.79 27.11
CA ALA A 69 34.14 -6.77 26.45
C ALA A 69 33.34 -7.37 25.29
N ALA A 70 32.06 -6.98 25.20
CA ALA A 70 31.24 -7.29 24.05
C ALA A 70 31.88 -6.69 22.77
N GLY A 71 31.72 -7.39 21.66
CA GLY A 71 32.06 -6.89 20.34
C GLY A 71 30.93 -7.19 19.36
N TYR A 72 31.27 -7.30 18.09
CA TYR A 72 30.33 -7.54 17.01
C TYR A 72 30.85 -8.64 16.08
N CYS A 73 29.95 -9.41 15.48
CA CYS A 73 30.31 -10.44 14.52
C CYS A 73 30.77 -9.81 13.19
N VAL A 74 32.02 -10.05 12.80
CA VAL A 74 32.64 -9.55 11.56
C VAL A 74 33.11 -10.69 10.66
N LEU A 75 33.34 -10.41 9.38
CA LEU A 75 33.83 -11.40 8.42
C LEU A 75 35.26 -11.80 8.74
N SER A 76 35.54 -13.11 8.72
CA SER A 76 36.90 -13.64 8.78
C SER A 76 37.66 -13.27 7.51
N CYS A 77 38.94 -12.93 7.64
CA CYS A 77 39.79 -12.56 6.51
C CYS A 77 41.16 -13.22 6.59
N ASN A 78 41.79 -13.44 5.44
CA ASN A 78 43.15 -13.93 5.34
C ASN A 78 44.13 -12.75 5.22
N GLN A 79 45.06 -12.60 6.15
CA GLN A 79 46.07 -11.53 6.14
C GLN A 79 46.95 -11.52 4.89
N LEU A 80 47.12 -12.66 4.22
CA LEU A 80 47.92 -12.77 3.00
C LEU A 80 47.17 -12.29 1.75
N GLN A 81 45.84 -12.31 1.79
CA GLN A 81 44.95 -11.88 0.71
C GLN A 81 43.69 -11.25 1.33
N PRO A 82 43.81 -10.04 1.89
CA PRO A 82 42.73 -9.42 2.65
C PRO A 82 41.62 -8.98 1.69
N ILE A 83 40.61 -9.82 1.53
CA ILE A 83 39.36 -9.47 0.86
C ILE A 83 38.37 -9.11 1.96
N CYS A 84 38.16 -7.82 2.15
CA CYS A 84 37.24 -7.30 3.15
C CYS A 84 36.23 -6.35 2.51
N PRO A 85 34.98 -6.29 3.03
CA PRO A 85 33.97 -5.38 2.51
C PRO A 85 34.41 -3.93 2.65
N ASN A 86 34.09 -3.10 1.66
CA ASN A 86 34.30 -1.64 1.69
C ASN A 86 35.75 -1.23 2.02
N ASP A 87 36.72 -2.05 1.59
CA ASP A 87 38.16 -1.91 1.90
C ASP A 87 38.46 -1.81 3.39
N THR A 88 37.58 -2.37 4.23
CA THR A 88 37.82 -2.46 5.67
C THR A 88 39.09 -3.25 5.91
N PRO A 89 40.04 -2.79 6.73
CA PRO A 89 41.30 -3.51 6.89
C PRO A 89 41.08 -4.87 7.56
N CYS A 90 41.79 -5.87 7.04
CA CYS A 90 41.90 -7.16 7.69
C CYS A 90 42.86 -7.03 8.87
N LYS A 91 42.37 -7.13 10.11
CA LYS A 91 43.17 -6.98 11.33
C LYS A 91 43.16 -8.27 12.14
N VAL A 92 44.27 -8.56 12.82
CA VAL A 92 44.37 -9.69 13.75
C VAL A 92 43.52 -9.39 14.98
N LEU A 93 42.69 -10.34 15.37
CA LEU A 93 41.77 -10.19 16.49
C LEU A 93 42.43 -10.60 17.82
N PRO A 94 42.07 -9.96 18.95
CA PRO A 94 42.61 -10.32 20.28
C PRO A 94 42.31 -11.77 20.68
N SER A 95 41.20 -12.32 20.20
CA SER A 95 40.77 -13.70 20.41
C SER A 95 41.56 -14.73 19.58
N GLY A 96 42.48 -14.28 18.73
CA GLY A 96 43.08 -15.10 17.66
C GLY A 96 42.23 -15.06 16.38
N GLY A 97 42.90 -15.30 15.25
CA GLY A 97 42.31 -15.16 13.91
C GLY A 97 42.45 -13.75 13.34
N SER A 98 41.80 -13.50 12.21
CA SER A 98 41.79 -12.19 11.55
C SER A 98 40.39 -11.89 11.06
N GLY A 99 39.95 -10.64 11.26
CA GLY A 99 38.63 -10.18 10.85
C GLY A 99 38.69 -8.84 10.13
N CYS A 100 37.70 -8.60 9.28
CA CYS A 100 37.51 -7.32 8.62
C CYS A 100 36.88 -6.33 9.60
N PHE A 101 37.69 -5.46 10.22
CA PHE A 101 37.16 -4.41 11.08
C PHE A 101 38.05 -3.16 11.13
N CYS A 102 37.41 -2.00 11.31
CA CYS A 102 38.07 -0.73 11.58
C CYS A 102 37.99 -0.37 13.07
N THR A 103 38.87 0.51 13.52
CA THR A 103 38.90 1.03 14.90
C THR A 103 38.78 2.56 14.93
N SER A 104 38.96 3.21 13.79
CA SER A 104 38.94 4.66 13.62
C SER A 104 38.65 5.00 12.15
N ASP A 105 38.19 6.22 11.87
CA ASP A 105 37.94 6.68 10.50
C ASP A 105 39.19 6.61 9.61
N SER A 106 40.39 6.74 10.20
CA SER A 106 41.66 6.61 9.47
C SER A 106 41.96 5.20 8.96
N ASP A 107 41.26 4.19 9.47
CA ASP A 107 41.36 2.82 8.96
C ASP A 107 40.58 2.64 7.65
N CYS A 108 39.72 3.60 7.30
CA CYS A 108 38.82 3.53 6.16
C CYS A 108 39.36 4.32 4.96
N PRO A 109 39.01 3.93 3.73
CA PRO A 109 39.37 4.69 2.53
C PRO A 109 38.80 6.12 2.61
N THR A 110 39.37 7.05 1.83
CA THR A 110 39.29 8.53 1.97
C THR A 110 37.92 9.19 2.19
N THR A 111 36.79 8.48 2.04
CA THR A 111 35.46 9.03 2.34
C THR A 111 34.63 8.21 3.34
N GLY A 112 35.18 7.13 3.88
CA GLY A 112 34.48 6.25 4.83
C GLY A 112 34.67 6.67 6.28
N THR A 113 33.61 6.51 7.08
CA THR A 113 33.68 6.61 8.55
C THR A 113 33.64 5.22 9.16
N CYS A 114 34.42 4.98 10.21
CA CYS A 114 34.37 3.74 10.96
C CYS A 114 33.16 3.75 11.90
N LEU A 115 32.10 3.03 11.52
CA LEU A 115 30.89 2.88 12.30
C LEU A 115 30.74 1.40 12.69
N ASP A 116 30.64 1.12 14.00
CA ASP A 116 30.47 -0.22 14.55
C ASP A 116 31.49 -1.25 14.02
N GLY A 117 32.74 -0.80 13.85
CA GLY A 117 33.83 -1.62 13.36
C GLY A 117 33.84 -1.84 11.85
N GLN A 118 33.05 -1.11 11.06
CA GLN A 118 33.07 -1.18 9.60
C GLN A 118 33.28 0.17 8.92
N CYS A 119 33.95 0.14 7.78
CA CYS A 119 34.06 1.30 6.92
C CYS A 119 32.74 1.55 6.21
N ASN A 120 32.05 2.60 6.66
CA ASN A 120 30.76 3.03 6.18
C ASN A 120 30.95 4.08 5.07
N GLY A 121 30.58 3.72 3.85
CA GLY A 121 30.50 4.62 2.70
C GLY A 121 29.13 5.30 2.58
N LYS A 122 28.90 5.97 1.45
CA LYS A 122 27.62 6.67 1.18
C LYS A 122 26.68 5.91 0.23
N GLY A 123 27.17 4.86 -0.43
CA GLY A 123 26.40 4.12 -1.43
C GLY A 123 25.28 3.30 -0.79
N LYS A 124 24.05 3.51 -1.25
CA LYS A 124 22.88 2.74 -0.81
C LYS A 124 22.78 1.42 -1.57
N GLU A 125 21.94 0.51 -1.07
CA GLU A 125 21.65 -0.76 -1.73
C GLU A 125 21.30 -0.58 -3.22
N GLY A 126 22.03 -1.27 -4.09
CA GLY A 126 21.93 -1.20 -5.55
C GLY A 126 22.67 -0.05 -6.23
N GLU A 127 23.16 0.94 -5.50
CA GLU A 127 23.95 2.03 -6.07
C GLU A 127 25.36 1.56 -6.44
N SER A 128 25.95 2.22 -7.43
CA SER A 128 27.31 1.95 -7.89
C SER A 128 28.31 2.32 -6.80
N CYS A 129 29.29 1.46 -6.56
CA CYS A 129 30.30 1.65 -5.55
C CYS A 129 31.70 1.51 -6.13
N THR A 130 32.65 2.16 -5.47
CA THR A 130 34.07 2.06 -5.75
C THR A 130 34.81 2.00 -4.42
N ALA A 131 36.11 1.71 -4.46
CA ALA A 131 36.96 1.81 -3.29
C ALA A 131 36.91 3.21 -2.62
N ALA A 132 36.62 4.25 -3.41
CA ALA A 132 36.52 5.62 -2.89
C ALA A 132 35.15 5.92 -2.24
N THR A 133 34.04 5.44 -2.82
CA THR A 133 32.68 5.77 -2.35
C THR A 133 32.17 4.85 -1.24
N GLY A 134 32.58 3.58 -1.27
CA GLY A 134 32.10 2.53 -0.36
C GLY A 134 30.57 2.34 -0.38
N CYS A 135 30.08 1.51 0.54
CA CYS A 135 28.66 1.24 0.74
C CYS A 135 28.25 1.54 2.18
N GLU A 136 26.96 1.83 2.39
CA GLU A 136 26.44 2.07 3.74
C GLU A 136 26.60 0.83 4.64
N SER A 137 26.56 1.04 5.96
CA SER A 137 26.75 -0.03 6.96
C SER A 137 25.84 -1.23 6.68
N GLY A 138 26.40 -2.44 6.76
CA GLY A 138 25.69 -3.68 6.47
C GLY A 138 25.63 -4.06 4.98
N LEU A 139 26.18 -3.23 4.09
CA LEU A 139 26.31 -3.54 2.66
C LEU A 139 27.75 -3.82 2.24
N ILE A 140 27.91 -4.63 1.19
CA ILE A 140 29.19 -4.95 0.57
C ILE A 140 29.24 -4.47 -0.89
N CYS A 141 30.35 -3.83 -1.25
CA CYS A 141 30.65 -3.46 -2.63
C CYS A 141 31.14 -4.69 -3.42
N SER A 142 30.34 -5.22 -4.37
CA SER A 142 30.73 -6.36 -5.20
C SER A 142 30.20 -6.25 -6.63
N GLN A 143 30.91 -6.88 -7.57
CA GLN A 143 30.39 -7.15 -8.91
C GLN A 143 29.40 -8.31 -8.89
N VAL A 144 28.47 -8.28 -9.84
CA VAL A 144 27.41 -9.26 -9.99
C VAL A 144 27.30 -9.70 -11.45
N ASN A 145 27.21 -11.01 -11.69
CA ASN A 145 26.83 -11.61 -12.98
C ASN A 145 27.59 -11.06 -14.21
N ASN A 146 28.92 -11.02 -14.16
CA ASN A 146 29.77 -10.48 -15.23
C ASN A 146 29.50 -9.01 -15.60
N GLN A 147 28.78 -8.26 -14.76
CA GLN A 147 28.72 -6.82 -14.92
C GLN A 147 30.08 -6.22 -14.58
N THR A 148 30.47 -5.22 -15.36
CA THR A 148 31.71 -4.48 -15.17
C THR A 148 31.65 -3.54 -13.97
N GLU A 149 30.44 -3.23 -13.48
CA GLU A 149 30.19 -2.26 -12.44
C GLU A 149 30.01 -2.92 -11.06
N PHE A 150 30.68 -2.36 -10.06
CA PHE A 150 30.51 -2.74 -8.66
C PHE A 150 29.31 -1.99 -8.07
N ARG A 151 28.51 -2.69 -7.28
CA ARG A 151 27.34 -2.12 -6.59
C ARG A 151 27.28 -2.56 -5.13
N CYS A 152 26.52 -1.82 -4.33
CA CYS A 152 26.30 -2.12 -2.93
C CYS A 152 25.21 -3.16 -2.73
N TRP A 153 25.51 -4.25 -2.05
CA TRP A 153 24.58 -5.36 -1.81
C TRP A 153 24.44 -5.67 -0.34
N ARG A 154 23.24 -6.03 0.08
CA ARG A 154 23.02 -6.51 1.44
C ARG A 154 23.52 -7.93 1.60
N LEU A 155 24.21 -8.22 2.70
CA LEU A 155 24.58 -9.58 3.07
C LEU A 155 23.35 -10.37 3.53
N CYS A 156 23.34 -11.67 3.26
CA CYS A 156 22.27 -12.56 3.70
C CYS A 156 22.81 -13.87 4.25
N SER A 157 22.15 -14.37 5.30
CA SER A 157 22.43 -15.65 5.95
C SER A 157 21.18 -16.53 5.98
N GLY A 158 20.65 -16.90 4.80
CA GLY A 158 19.40 -17.66 4.69
C GLY A 158 18.75 -17.56 3.30
N GLN A 159 17.59 -18.19 3.09
CA GLN A 159 17.03 -18.37 1.74
C GLN A 159 16.36 -17.14 1.12
N THR A 160 16.07 -16.08 1.87
CA THR A 160 15.23 -14.97 1.36
C THR A 160 15.69 -13.61 1.85
N CYS A 161 15.79 -12.69 0.90
CA CYS A 161 16.09 -11.28 1.13
C CYS A 161 14.83 -10.42 1.14
N ASP A 162 14.95 -9.19 1.62
CA ASP A 162 13.89 -8.18 1.49
C ASP A 162 13.51 -8.00 0.02
N GLY A 163 12.21 -7.86 -0.27
CA GLY A 163 11.69 -7.83 -1.64
C GLY A 163 11.71 -9.20 -2.34
N GLY A 164 12.06 -10.27 -1.63
CA GLY A 164 11.99 -11.63 -2.14
C GLY A 164 13.10 -12.00 -3.11
N ALA A 165 14.23 -11.28 -3.08
CA ALA A 165 15.41 -11.68 -3.82
C ALA A 165 16.00 -12.99 -3.27
N ALA A 166 16.60 -13.79 -4.15
CA ALA A 166 17.36 -14.95 -3.75
C ALA A 166 18.68 -14.52 -3.07
N CYS A 167 19.05 -15.23 -2.01
CA CYS A 167 20.35 -15.08 -1.40
C CYS A 167 21.40 -15.85 -2.22
N MET A 168 22.26 -15.14 -2.94
CA MET A 168 23.23 -15.74 -3.87
C MET A 168 24.64 -15.72 -3.29
N LEU A 169 25.35 -16.85 -3.38
CA LEU A 169 26.74 -16.99 -2.89
C LEU A 169 27.73 -16.29 -3.84
N LEU A 170 28.47 -15.31 -3.32
CA LEU A 170 29.60 -14.64 -3.97
C LEU A 170 30.89 -14.98 -3.21
N GLY A 171 31.58 -16.03 -3.65
CA GLY A 171 32.79 -16.49 -2.99
C GLY A 171 32.49 -17.09 -1.61
N THR A 172 32.89 -16.39 -0.54
CA THR A 172 32.74 -16.85 0.86
C THR A 172 31.53 -16.27 1.58
N PHE A 173 30.81 -15.32 0.98
CA PHE A 173 29.64 -14.67 1.57
C PHE A 173 28.46 -14.74 0.61
N SER A 174 27.24 -14.58 1.13
CA SER A 174 26.04 -14.51 0.31
C SER A 174 25.44 -13.12 0.37
N VAL A 175 24.88 -12.67 -0.76
CA VAL A 175 24.26 -11.35 -0.89
C VAL A 175 22.88 -11.41 -1.53
N CYS A 176 22.07 -10.43 -1.20
CA CYS A 176 20.75 -10.21 -1.74
C CYS A 176 20.85 -9.59 -3.13
N GLN A 177 20.58 -10.41 -4.14
CA GLN A 177 20.62 -9.97 -5.53
C GLN A 177 19.81 -10.87 -6.45
N CYS A 178 19.58 -10.38 -7.65
CA CYS A 178 18.95 -11.12 -8.73
C CYS A 178 19.75 -10.97 -10.03
N SER A 179 19.65 -11.96 -10.90
CA SER A 179 20.11 -11.99 -12.28
C SER A 179 18.94 -11.98 -13.26
N SER A 180 17.74 -12.34 -12.80
CA SER A 180 16.53 -12.42 -13.61
C SER A 180 15.28 -12.18 -12.76
N ASN A 181 14.19 -11.79 -13.44
CA ASN A 181 12.90 -11.56 -12.79
C ASN A 181 12.35 -12.80 -12.07
N ALA A 182 12.75 -14.01 -12.48
CA ALA A 182 12.32 -15.26 -11.87
C ALA A 182 12.86 -15.45 -10.45
N GLN A 183 13.93 -14.73 -10.08
CA GLN A 183 14.53 -14.80 -8.75
C GLN A 183 13.93 -13.79 -7.75
N CYS A 184 12.97 -12.98 -8.20
CA CYS A 184 12.23 -12.06 -7.34
C CYS A 184 10.88 -12.69 -7.01
N GLN A 185 10.66 -13.03 -5.74
CA GLN A 185 9.39 -13.59 -5.25
C GLN A 185 8.20 -12.69 -5.61
N SER A 186 8.40 -11.37 -5.53
CA SER A 186 7.48 -10.36 -6.03
C SER A 186 8.29 -9.22 -6.62
N GLY A 187 8.27 -9.03 -7.94
CA GLY A 187 9.01 -7.92 -8.51
C GLY A 187 9.59 -8.17 -9.88
N LEU A 188 10.52 -7.31 -10.23
CA LEU A 188 11.48 -7.52 -11.30
C LEU A 188 12.88 -7.37 -10.78
N CYS A 189 13.80 -8.02 -11.48
CA CYS A 189 15.21 -7.81 -11.27
C CYS A 189 15.69 -6.58 -12.03
N GLN A 190 15.98 -5.50 -11.31
CA GLN A 190 16.48 -4.28 -11.89
C GLN A 190 17.82 -3.90 -11.25
N ASN A 191 18.87 -3.82 -12.05
CA ASN A 191 20.24 -3.57 -11.59
C ASN A 191 20.62 -4.48 -10.42
N GLY A 192 20.24 -5.76 -10.51
CA GLY A 192 20.49 -6.78 -9.51
C GLY A 192 19.67 -6.70 -8.22
N LEU A 193 18.75 -5.75 -8.09
CA LEU A 193 17.79 -5.69 -6.97
C LEU A 193 16.40 -6.15 -7.40
N CYS A 194 15.71 -6.82 -6.48
CA CYS A 194 14.29 -7.10 -6.66
C CYS A 194 13.48 -5.87 -6.28
N VAL A 195 13.01 -5.15 -7.29
CA VAL A 195 12.12 -4.01 -7.11
C VAL A 195 10.68 -4.50 -7.16
N ASN A 196 9.88 -4.08 -6.18
CA ASN A 196 8.45 -4.37 -6.17
C ASN A 196 7.79 -3.80 -7.42
N LYS A 197 6.89 -4.58 -8.03
CA LYS A 197 6.07 -4.09 -9.15
C LYS A 197 5.18 -2.95 -8.65
N ARG A 198 5.02 -1.92 -9.48
CA ARG A 198 4.15 -0.78 -9.17
C ARG A 198 2.68 -1.18 -9.27
N THR A 199 1.89 -0.74 -8.29
CA THR A 199 0.46 -1.07 -8.18
C THR A 199 -0.42 -0.07 -8.94
N LEU A 200 -1.76 -0.18 -8.88
CA LEU A 200 -2.67 0.69 -9.65
C LEU A 200 -2.42 2.17 -9.35
N GLY A 201 -2.31 2.99 -10.39
CA GLY A 201 -2.23 4.44 -10.24
C GLY A 201 -0.94 4.94 -9.58
N GLN A 202 0.00 4.05 -9.24
CA GLN A 202 1.33 4.46 -8.85
C GLN A 202 2.09 4.95 -10.07
N THR A 203 2.93 5.96 -9.85
CA THR A 203 3.81 6.48 -10.89
C THR A 203 4.79 5.42 -11.35
N CYS A 204 5.08 5.38 -12.65
CA CYS A 204 5.98 4.41 -13.26
C CYS A 204 6.91 5.06 -14.29
N SER A 205 7.93 4.32 -14.72
CA SER A 205 8.88 4.73 -15.75
C SER A 205 9.21 3.54 -16.65
N SER A 206 10.01 3.75 -17.70
CA SER A 206 10.53 2.63 -18.52
C SER A 206 11.33 1.61 -17.71
N GLU A 207 11.85 2.05 -16.57
CA GLU A 207 12.64 1.30 -15.61
C GLU A 207 11.77 0.63 -14.54
N GLN A 208 10.69 1.29 -14.11
CA GLN A 208 9.77 0.79 -13.08
C GLN A 208 8.58 0.09 -13.70
N VAL A 209 8.50 -1.22 -13.54
CA VAL A 209 7.45 -2.01 -14.18
C VAL A 209 6.26 -2.19 -13.26
N CYS A 210 5.08 -2.07 -13.87
CA CYS A 210 3.81 -2.29 -13.22
C CYS A 210 3.55 -3.79 -12.98
N GLU A 211 2.55 -4.11 -12.16
CA GLU A 211 2.05 -5.47 -12.04
C GLU A 211 1.66 -6.08 -13.41
N ASP A 212 1.60 -7.41 -13.50
CA ASP A 212 1.51 -8.12 -14.79
C ASP A 212 0.27 -7.74 -15.62
N ASP A 213 -0.83 -7.38 -14.97
CA ASP A 213 -2.08 -6.92 -15.59
C ASP A 213 -2.15 -5.40 -15.80
N LEU A 214 -1.04 -4.68 -15.57
CA LEU A 214 -0.93 -3.24 -15.73
C LEU A 214 0.12 -2.86 -16.78
N ALA A 215 -0.11 -1.73 -17.46
CA ALA A 215 0.84 -1.08 -18.36
C ALA A 215 1.25 0.29 -17.79
N CYS A 216 2.50 0.68 -18.01
CA CYS A 216 2.94 2.03 -17.67
C CYS A 216 2.50 3.00 -18.77
N VAL A 217 1.61 3.92 -18.44
CA VAL A 217 0.97 4.83 -19.39
C VAL A 217 1.37 6.26 -19.10
N LYS A 218 1.87 6.98 -20.10
CA LYS A 218 2.06 8.43 -20.03
C LYS A 218 0.72 9.13 -20.22
N LEU A 219 0.31 9.90 -19.22
CA LEU A 219 -0.92 10.68 -19.17
C LEU A 219 -0.75 12.04 -19.88
N ASP A 220 -1.88 12.71 -20.12
CA ASP A 220 -1.92 14.01 -20.81
C ASP A 220 -1.19 15.12 -20.03
N ASP A 221 -1.06 14.98 -18.70
CA ASP A 221 -0.30 15.89 -17.83
C ASP A 221 1.22 15.64 -17.87
N GLY A 222 1.67 14.65 -18.65
CA GLY A 222 3.07 14.27 -18.80
C GLY A 222 3.56 13.28 -17.75
N THR A 223 2.80 13.00 -16.70
CA THR A 223 3.12 11.97 -15.70
C THR A 223 2.89 10.57 -16.29
N SER A 224 3.50 9.54 -15.69
CA SER A 224 3.30 8.15 -16.10
C SER A 224 2.75 7.35 -14.93
N SER A 225 1.68 6.59 -15.15
CA SER A 225 1.02 5.78 -14.12
C SER A 225 0.74 4.35 -14.58
N CYS A 226 0.75 3.42 -13.63
CA CYS A 226 0.40 2.03 -13.87
C CYS A 226 -1.11 1.85 -13.99
N LEU A 227 -1.59 1.56 -15.20
CA LEU A 227 -3.01 1.44 -15.54
C LEU A 227 -3.38 0.05 -16.07
N PRO A 228 -4.63 -0.42 -15.90
CA PRO A 228 -5.03 -1.76 -16.30
C PRO A 228 -4.85 -1.98 -17.80
N LYS A 229 -4.26 -3.12 -18.18
CA LYS A 229 -4.21 -3.56 -19.58
C LYS A 229 -5.63 -3.92 -20.05
N CYS A 230 -5.90 -3.70 -21.33
CA CYS A 230 -7.17 -4.08 -21.95
C CYS A 230 -6.94 -4.76 -23.30
N ASN A 231 -7.79 -5.73 -23.65
CA ASN A 231 -7.68 -6.52 -24.89
C ASN A 231 -8.82 -6.24 -25.88
N GLY A 232 -9.41 -5.05 -25.84
CA GLY A 232 -10.64 -4.75 -26.58
C GLY A 232 -11.25 -3.42 -26.17
N THR A 233 -12.57 -3.37 -25.98
CA THR A 233 -13.30 -2.15 -25.56
C THR A 233 -13.61 -2.12 -24.07
N SER A 234 -13.44 -3.22 -23.34
CA SER A 234 -13.92 -3.34 -21.97
C SER A 234 -12.84 -2.99 -20.94
N CYS A 235 -13.07 -1.87 -20.25
CA CYS A 235 -12.34 -1.47 -19.07
C CYS A 235 -13.25 -1.56 -17.83
N LEU A 236 -12.67 -1.98 -16.71
CA LEU A 236 -13.39 -2.24 -15.46
C LEU A 236 -14.20 -1.01 -14.98
N GLY A 237 -13.61 0.18 -15.07
CA GLY A 237 -14.23 1.43 -14.66
C GLY A 237 -14.96 2.17 -15.78
N GLY A 238 -15.17 1.53 -16.94
CA GLY A 238 -15.72 2.18 -18.13
C GLY A 238 -14.74 3.17 -18.79
N GLU A 239 -13.44 3.09 -18.48
CA GLU A 239 -12.40 3.85 -19.17
C GLU A 239 -12.36 3.51 -20.68
N THR A 240 -11.79 4.39 -21.49
CA THR A 240 -11.52 4.06 -22.89
C THR A 240 -10.25 3.24 -23.01
N CYS A 241 -10.34 2.06 -23.62
CA CYS A 241 -9.15 1.25 -23.93
C CYS A 241 -8.34 1.91 -25.05
N THR A 242 -7.20 2.49 -24.68
CA THR A 242 -6.36 3.31 -25.56
C THR A 242 -5.09 2.56 -25.95
N SER A 243 -4.73 2.61 -27.24
CA SER A 243 -3.46 2.07 -27.74
C SER A 243 -2.29 2.99 -27.37
N LEU A 244 -1.25 2.41 -26.79
CA LEU A 244 -0.02 3.06 -26.39
C LEU A 244 1.03 2.99 -27.50
N SER A 245 2.04 3.86 -27.45
CA SER A 245 3.14 3.91 -28.42
C SER A 245 3.98 2.64 -28.48
N ASN A 246 3.99 1.85 -27.40
CA ASN A 246 4.69 0.56 -27.33
C ASN A 246 3.85 -0.63 -27.86
N GLY A 247 2.69 -0.36 -28.49
CA GLY A 247 1.77 -1.38 -29.02
C GLY A 247 0.88 -2.05 -27.98
N GLN A 248 1.05 -1.78 -26.69
CA GLN A 248 0.15 -2.24 -25.65
C GLN A 248 -1.15 -1.40 -25.64
N LYS A 249 -2.20 -1.90 -24.99
CA LYS A 249 -3.43 -1.14 -24.75
C LYS A 249 -3.73 -1.07 -23.26
N ALA A 250 -4.19 0.09 -22.81
CA ALA A 250 -4.52 0.32 -21.40
C ALA A 250 -5.83 1.10 -21.23
N CYS A 251 -6.47 0.90 -20.09
CA CYS A 251 -7.66 1.60 -19.65
C CYS A 251 -7.27 2.97 -19.10
N VAL A 252 -7.53 4.02 -19.88
CA VAL A 252 -7.12 5.38 -19.55
C VAL A 252 -8.33 6.30 -19.51
N CYS A 253 -8.41 7.12 -18.46
CA CYS A 253 -9.24 8.31 -18.46
C CYS A 253 -8.39 9.58 -18.57
N SER A 254 -8.91 10.58 -19.26
CA SER A 254 -8.31 11.91 -19.37
C SER A 254 -9.36 12.94 -19.76
N ALA A 255 -8.98 14.20 -19.99
CA ALA A 255 -9.91 15.21 -20.50
C ALA A 255 -10.50 14.84 -21.87
N LYS A 256 -9.75 14.11 -22.71
CA LYS A 256 -10.22 13.64 -24.02
C LYS A 256 -11.04 12.36 -23.94
N ASN A 257 -10.77 11.54 -22.93
CA ASN A 257 -11.45 10.29 -22.66
C ASN A 257 -12.02 10.35 -21.24
N PRO A 258 -13.05 11.17 -20.99
CA PRO A 258 -13.57 11.35 -19.64
C PRO A 258 -14.16 10.05 -19.11
N CYS A 259 -14.19 9.94 -17.77
CA CYS A 259 -14.91 8.86 -17.14
C CYS A 259 -16.41 8.93 -17.45
N PRO A 260 -17.11 7.79 -17.42
CA PRO A 260 -18.56 7.78 -17.47
C PRO A 260 -19.18 8.67 -16.39
N VAL A 261 -20.40 9.14 -16.64
CA VAL A 261 -21.14 10.06 -15.74
C VAL A 261 -21.14 9.53 -14.31
N GLY A 262 -20.82 10.42 -13.36
CA GLY A 262 -20.76 10.12 -11.92
C GLY A 262 -19.41 9.58 -11.42
N LEU A 263 -18.44 9.30 -12.30
CA LEU A 263 -17.12 8.81 -11.91
C LEU A 263 -16.05 9.88 -12.13
N GLN A 264 -15.09 9.96 -11.20
CA GLN A 264 -13.95 10.87 -11.31
C GLN A 264 -12.73 10.17 -11.90
N CYS A 265 -12.02 10.90 -12.76
CA CYS A 265 -10.75 10.43 -13.29
C CYS A 265 -9.63 10.74 -12.28
N THR A 266 -9.11 9.71 -11.62
CA THR A 266 -8.07 9.83 -10.59
C THR A 266 -6.83 9.09 -11.06
N LYS A 267 -5.71 9.82 -11.23
CA LYS A 267 -4.41 9.24 -11.66
C LYS A 267 -4.50 8.42 -12.96
N GLY A 268 -5.38 8.80 -13.88
CA GLY A 268 -5.54 8.18 -15.19
C GLY A 268 -6.48 6.96 -15.25
N TYR A 269 -7.17 6.60 -14.17
CA TYR A 269 -8.25 5.60 -14.18
C TYR A 269 -9.54 6.14 -13.56
N CYS A 270 -10.69 5.53 -13.88
CA CYS A 270 -11.97 5.93 -13.30
C CYS A 270 -12.12 5.35 -11.91
N ASP A 271 -12.36 6.21 -10.92
CA ASP A 271 -12.60 5.81 -9.55
C ASP A 271 -14.01 5.24 -9.40
N ILE A 272 -14.09 3.91 -9.35
CA ILE A 272 -15.32 3.13 -9.18
C ILE A 272 -15.50 2.63 -7.73
N GLY A 273 -14.79 3.26 -6.79
CA GLY A 273 -14.70 2.83 -5.41
C GLY A 273 -13.69 1.69 -5.21
N THR A 274 -13.96 0.84 -4.20
CA THR A 274 -13.02 -0.18 -3.75
C THR A 274 -12.76 -1.24 -4.82
N ARG A 275 -11.50 -1.30 -5.29
CA ARG A 275 -11.01 -2.35 -6.19
C ARG A 275 -10.42 -3.51 -5.36
N CYS A 276 -10.44 -4.71 -5.92
CA CYS A 276 -10.00 -5.92 -5.23
C CYS A 276 -9.07 -6.76 -6.09
N LEU A 277 -8.31 -7.64 -5.42
CA LEU A 277 -7.41 -8.60 -6.06
C LEU A 277 -7.97 -10.03 -5.87
N THR A 278 -8.03 -10.82 -6.95
CA THR A 278 -8.63 -12.18 -6.92
C THR A 278 -7.68 -13.27 -6.42
N LYS A 279 -6.37 -13.00 -6.39
CA LYS A 279 -5.36 -13.99 -5.96
C LYS A 279 -5.23 -14.13 -4.44
N SER A 280 -5.85 -13.25 -3.66
CA SER A 280 -5.83 -13.32 -2.21
C SER A 280 -7.23 -13.60 -1.69
N THR A 281 -7.39 -14.76 -1.04
CA THR A 281 -8.51 -15.08 -0.15
C THR A 281 -8.86 -13.88 0.75
N PRO A 282 -10.15 -13.69 1.06
CA PRO A 282 -10.90 -12.47 0.75
C PRO A 282 -10.25 -11.22 1.34
N SER A 283 -9.37 -10.55 0.60
CA SER A 283 -8.64 -9.40 1.14
C SER A 283 -8.67 -8.26 0.14
N GLY A 284 -9.62 -7.35 0.38
CA GLY A 284 -9.73 -6.08 -0.32
C GLY A 284 -11.15 -5.51 -0.27
N CYS A 285 -12.16 -6.38 -0.23
CA CYS A 285 -13.56 -5.95 -0.11
C CYS A 285 -14.03 -5.96 1.34
N ALA A 286 -14.91 -5.01 1.68
CA ALA A 286 -15.52 -4.95 3.00
C ALA A 286 -16.44 -6.16 3.26
N ASP A 287 -16.87 -6.33 4.51
CA ASP A 287 -17.86 -7.36 4.86
C ASP A 287 -19.10 -7.25 3.96
N LYS A 288 -19.61 -8.40 3.48
CA LYS A 288 -20.74 -8.52 2.53
C LYS A 288 -20.46 -7.94 1.14
N GLN A 289 -19.19 -7.78 0.79
CA GLN A 289 -18.77 -7.56 -0.58
C GLN A 289 -17.93 -8.73 -1.07
N THR A 290 -17.87 -8.86 -2.39
CA THR A 290 -17.14 -9.90 -3.08
C THR A 290 -16.47 -9.31 -4.31
N CYS A 291 -15.34 -9.89 -4.69
CA CYS A 291 -14.55 -9.38 -5.78
C CYS A 291 -15.11 -9.86 -7.13
N TYR A 292 -15.66 -8.94 -7.91
CA TYR A 292 -16.14 -9.23 -9.26
C TYR A 292 -15.07 -8.94 -10.31
N THR A 293 -14.72 -9.95 -11.12
CA THR A 293 -13.81 -9.81 -12.27
C THR A 293 -14.54 -10.08 -13.60
N PRO A 294 -14.83 -9.03 -14.39
CA PRO A 294 -15.46 -9.19 -15.70
C PRO A 294 -14.51 -9.80 -16.74
N ILE A 295 -13.20 -9.62 -16.55
CA ILE A 295 -12.17 -10.08 -17.47
C ILE A 295 -11.64 -11.43 -16.95
N SER A 296 -11.88 -12.49 -17.73
CA SER A 296 -11.34 -13.82 -17.42
C SER A 296 -9.81 -13.76 -17.33
N GLY A 297 -9.25 -14.28 -16.24
CA GLY A 297 -7.81 -14.24 -15.97
C GLY A 297 -7.29 -12.92 -15.39
N SER A 298 -8.12 -11.90 -15.20
CA SER A 298 -7.72 -10.67 -14.49
C SER A 298 -7.52 -10.97 -13.01
N THR A 299 -6.39 -10.50 -12.47
CA THR A 299 -6.14 -10.49 -11.04
C THR A 299 -6.88 -9.37 -10.32
N ARG A 300 -7.46 -8.42 -11.05
CA ARG A 300 -8.13 -7.24 -10.52
C ARG A 300 -9.62 -7.24 -10.82
N GLY A 301 -10.40 -6.83 -9.82
CA GLY A 301 -11.84 -6.70 -9.89
C GLY A 301 -12.37 -5.48 -9.15
N GLN A 302 -13.69 -5.40 -9.05
CA GLN A 302 -14.41 -4.41 -8.27
C GLN A 302 -15.12 -5.09 -7.10
N CYS A 303 -15.12 -4.46 -5.93
CA CYS A 303 -15.92 -4.92 -4.82
C CYS A 303 -17.39 -4.62 -5.09
N VAL A 304 -18.18 -5.67 -5.23
CA VAL A 304 -19.63 -5.58 -5.40
C VAL A 304 -20.33 -6.19 -4.20
N GLN A 305 -21.53 -5.70 -3.87
CA GLN A 305 -22.31 -6.23 -2.77
C GLN A 305 -22.67 -7.70 -3.03
N THR A 306 -22.46 -8.57 -2.06
CA THR A 306 -22.91 -9.96 -2.12
C THR A 306 -24.43 -10.03 -2.01
N CYS A 307 -25.05 -10.93 -2.74
CA CYS A 307 -26.49 -11.20 -2.65
C CYS A 307 -26.75 -12.71 -2.55
N SER A 308 -27.92 -13.10 -2.05
CA SER A 308 -28.33 -14.50 -1.96
C SER A 308 -28.96 -14.95 -3.27
N SER A 309 -28.70 -16.20 -3.64
CA SER A 309 -28.70 -16.89 -4.95
C SER A 309 -29.73 -16.58 -6.06
N THR A 310 -30.64 -15.63 -5.92
CA THR A 310 -31.53 -15.12 -6.99
C THR A 310 -32.31 -13.86 -6.60
N SER A 311 -32.19 -13.38 -5.35
CA SER A 311 -33.03 -12.27 -4.88
C SER A 311 -32.32 -10.94 -5.04
N ASP A 312 -32.90 -10.08 -5.87
CA ASP A 312 -32.47 -8.68 -6.05
C ASP A 312 -32.68 -7.84 -4.79
N LYS A 313 -33.41 -8.34 -3.79
CA LYS A 313 -33.71 -7.63 -2.52
C LYS A 313 -32.46 -7.26 -1.73
N SER A 314 -31.39 -8.04 -1.86
CA SER A 314 -30.13 -7.77 -1.17
C SER A 314 -29.24 -6.79 -1.95
N CYS A 315 -29.66 -6.36 -3.13
CA CYS A 315 -28.93 -5.42 -3.96
C CYS A 315 -29.41 -3.98 -3.76
N PRO A 316 -28.52 -2.99 -3.96
CA PRO A 316 -28.93 -1.59 -4.02
C PRO A 316 -30.04 -1.39 -5.05
N THR A 317 -30.92 -0.41 -4.81
CA THR A 317 -32.07 -0.11 -5.68
C THR A 317 -31.62 -0.01 -7.14
N GLY A 318 -32.30 -0.75 -8.02
CA GLY A 318 -32.05 -0.76 -9.44
C GLY A 318 -31.02 -1.78 -9.95
N MET A 319 -30.37 -2.57 -9.07
CA MET A 319 -29.43 -3.63 -9.45
C MET A 319 -30.00 -5.03 -9.30
N LYS A 320 -29.63 -5.94 -10.21
CA LYS A 320 -29.96 -7.36 -10.13
C LYS A 320 -28.85 -8.19 -9.48
N CYS A 321 -29.26 -9.23 -8.76
CA CYS A 321 -28.37 -10.23 -8.19
C CYS A 321 -27.96 -11.24 -9.26
N LYS A 322 -26.65 -11.33 -9.55
CA LYS A 322 -26.12 -12.21 -10.59
C LYS A 322 -25.02 -13.14 -10.08
N ALA A 323 -25.00 -14.35 -10.64
CA ALA A 323 -23.95 -15.31 -10.39
C ALA A 323 -22.61 -14.84 -11.01
N PHE A 324 -21.50 -15.14 -10.35
CA PHE A 324 -20.17 -14.99 -10.94
C PHE A 324 -19.76 -16.26 -11.69
N THR A 325 -18.89 -16.10 -12.68
CA THR A 325 -18.28 -17.24 -13.38
C THR A 325 -17.45 -18.11 -12.43
N SER A 326 -16.86 -17.50 -11.38
CA SER A 326 -16.05 -18.17 -10.35
C SER A 326 -16.88 -18.82 -9.22
N GLY A 327 -18.21 -18.77 -9.29
CA GLY A 327 -19.11 -19.16 -8.21
C GLY A 327 -19.41 -18.02 -7.23
N GLY A 328 -20.58 -18.10 -6.58
CA GLY A 328 -21.13 -17.02 -5.74
C GLY A 328 -22.02 -16.05 -6.52
N PHE A 329 -22.55 -15.04 -5.81
CA PHE A 329 -23.49 -14.06 -6.35
C PHE A 329 -23.14 -12.65 -5.86
N GLY A 330 -23.37 -11.65 -6.70
CA GLY A 330 -23.30 -10.26 -6.29
C GLY A 330 -24.11 -9.33 -7.18
N CYS A 331 -24.19 -8.09 -6.73
CA CYS A 331 -25.00 -7.03 -7.33
C CYS A 331 -24.16 -6.26 -8.34
N TYR A 332 -24.32 -6.59 -9.62
CA TYR A 332 -23.59 -5.96 -10.72
C TYR A 332 -24.38 -6.08 -12.02
N CYS A 333 -24.09 -5.21 -12.99
CA CYS A 333 -24.71 -5.24 -14.31
C CYS A 333 -23.65 -5.47 -15.41
N LYS A 334 -23.98 -6.25 -16.45
CA LYS A 334 -23.15 -6.39 -17.66
C LYS A 334 -23.69 -5.55 -18.81
N THR A 335 -25.01 -5.40 -18.86
CA THR A 335 -25.77 -4.67 -19.89
C THR A 335 -26.89 -3.87 -19.24
N ASP A 336 -27.45 -2.89 -19.95
CA ASP A 336 -28.55 -2.06 -19.43
C ASP A 336 -29.78 -2.90 -19.01
N SER A 337 -30.00 -4.06 -19.65
CA SER A 337 -31.07 -5.01 -19.27
C SER A 337 -30.91 -5.60 -17.87
N ASP A 338 -29.72 -5.51 -17.30
CA ASP A 338 -29.42 -5.97 -15.95
C ASP A 338 -29.80 -4.94 -14.89
N CYS A 339 -30.14 -3.73 -15.32
CA CYS A 339 -30.66 -2.68 -14.49
C CYS A 339 -32.19 -2.65 -14.53
N GLU A 340 -32.78 -2.06 -13.50
CA GLU A 340 -34.20 -1.72 -13.50
C GLU A 340 -34.53 -0.74 -14.62
N SER A 341 -35.79 -0.74 -15.09
CA SER A 341 -36.24 0.12 -16.18
C SER A 341 -35.87 1.59 -15.95
N GLY A 342 -35.28 2.21 -16.98
CA GLY A 342 -34.84 3.61 -16.94
C GLY A 342 -33.40 3.83 -16.43
N ARG A 343 -32.65 2.75 -16.14
CA ARG A 343 -31.23 2.83 -15.75
C ARG A 343 -30.29 2.24 -16.79
N LYS A 344 -29.06 2.72 -16.78
CA LYS A 344 -27.97 2.22 -17.63
C LYS A 344 -26.92 1.52 -16.80
N CYS A 345 -26.31 0.50 -17.39
CA CYS A 345 -25.19 -0.18 -16.80
C CYS A 345 -23.89 0.56 -17.12
N ILE A 346 -23.36 1.26 -16.13
CA ILE A 346 -22.15 2.06 -16.23
C ILE A 346 -21.12 1.51 -15.23
N ALA A 347 -19.97 1.05 -15.74
CA ALA A 347 -18.90 0.51 -14.91
C ALA A 347 -19.38 -0.56 -13.90
N GLN A 348 -20.21 -1.50 -14.39
CA GLN A 348 -20.83 -2.57 -13.61
C GLN A 348 -21.85 -2.12 -12.55
N GLN A 349 -22.20 -0.83 -12.52
CA GLN A 349 -23.20 -0.27 -11.63
C GLN A 349 -24.39 0.31 -12.41
N CYS A 350 -25.60 0.11 -11.90
CA CYS A 350 -26.81 0.70 -12.48
C CYS A 350 -26.99 2.15 -12.04
N SER A 351 -26.60 3.07 -12.92
CA SER A 351 -26.81 4.51 -12.74
C SER A 351 -28.07 4.99 -13.46
N ALA A 352 -28.52 6.20 -13.12
CA ALA A 352 -29.55 6.89 -13.88
C ALA A 352 -29.17 6.96 -15.36
N ALA A 353 -30.13 6.81 -16.27
CA ALA A 353 -29.86 6.89 -17.71
C ALA A 353 -29.46 8.30 -18.17
N CYS A 354 -29.79 9.31 -17.36
CA CYS A 354 -29.53 10.72 -17.57
C CYS A 354 -29.48 11.47 -16.23
N GLU A 355 -28.78 12.60 -16.19
CA GLU A 355 -28.89 13.61 -15.12
C GLU A 355 -29.55 14.90 -15.64
N LYS A 356 -29.44 15.15 -16.94
CA LYS A 356 -30.01 16.29 -17.66
C LYS A 356 -30.53 15.87 -19.03
N ASP A 357 -31.40 16.67 -19.61
CA ASP A 357 -32.04 16.40 -20.91
C ASP A 357 -31.03 16.12 -22.03
N SER A 358 -29.86 16.75 -21.99
CA SER A 358 -28.80 16.55 -22.99
C SER A 358 -28.18 15.16 -22.96
N ASP A 359 -28.36 14.39 -21.89
CA ASP A 359 -27.86 13.01 -21.79
C ASP A 359 -28.80 12.02 -22.49
N CYS A 360 -29.97 12.49 -22.91
CA CYS A 360 -30.98 11.74 -23.62
C CYS A 360 -30.90 11.95 -25.14
N SER A 361 -31.42 10.99 -25.90
CA SER A 361 -31.53 11.12 -27.36
C SER A 361 -32.46 12.28 -27.73
N ASN A 362 -32.34 12.81 -28.95
CA ASN A 362 -33.21 13.87 -29.46
C ASN A 362 -34.70 13.51 -29.25
N ASN A 363 -35.50 14.45 -28.70
CA ASN A 363 -36.91 14.31 -28.30
C ASN A 363 -37.18 13.50 -27.01
N GLN A 364 -36.21 13.45 -26.09
CA GLN A 364 -36.40 12.92 -24.75
C GLN A 364 -35.97 13.97 -23.71
N THR A 365 -36.64 13.97 -22.56
CA THR A 365 -36.25 14.77 -21.39
C THR A 365 -35.85 13.84 -20.26
N CYS A 366 -34.89 14.27 -19.45
CA CYS A 366 -34.47 13.55 -18.28
C CYS A 366 -35.42 13.83 -17.12
N GLN A 367 -36.31 12.88 -16.85
CA GLN A 367 -37.21 12.95 -15.70
C GLN A 367 -36.85 11.87 -14.70
N SER A 368 -36.45 12.30 -13.50
CA SER A 368 -36.09 11.41 -12.38
C SER A 368 -35.06 10.35 -12.77
N GLY A 369 -34.04 10.75 -13.54
CA GLY A 369 -32.97 9.87 -13.99
C GLY A 369 -33.33 8.93 -15.15
N THR A 370 -34.50 9.10 -15.76
CA THR A 370 -34.95 8.33 -16.92
C THR A 370 -35.19 9.25 -18.12
N CYS A 371 -34.66 8.87 -19.28
CA CYS A 371 -35.00 9.54 -20.54
C CYS A 371 -36.42 9.18 -20.96
N GLN A 372 -37.34 10.11 -20.79
CA GLN A 372 -38.72 9.96 -21.22
C GLN A 372 -38.93 10.69 -22.55
N SER A 373 -39.55 10.02 -23.51
CA SER A 373 -39.96 10.68 -24.76
C SER A 373 -40.89 11.84 -24.44
N THR A 374 -40.60 13.01 -24.99
CA THR A 374 -41.57 14.11 -25.01
C THR A 374 -42.68 13.69 -25.98
N SER A 375 -43.64 12.89 -25.53
CA SER A 375 -44.82 12.60 -26.33
C SER A 375 -45.57 13.92 -26.50
N SER A 376 -45.63 14.40 -27.73
CA SER A 376 -46.54 15.47 -28.14
C SER A 376 -47.98 15.07 -27.82
N GLU A 377 -48.45 15.39 -26.62
CA GLU A 377 -49.86 15.55 -26.32
C GLU A 377 -50.11 17.05 -26.12
N VAL A 378 -50.03 17.79 -27.22
CA VAL A 378 -50.58 19.14 -27.31
C VAL A 378 -52.06 18.97 -27.68
N VAL A 379 -52.91 18.92 -26.67
CA VAL A 379 -54.32 19.31 -26.82
C VAL A 379 -54.31 20.80 -27.14
N ILE A 380 -54.77 21.13 -28.35
CA ILE A 380 -54.80 22.47 -28.90
C ILE A 380 -56.01 23.24 -28.32
N ASN A 381 -55.76 24.49 -27.90
CA ASN A 381 -56.65 25.67 -27.69
C ASN A 381 -57.25 25.94 -26.30
N PRO A 382 -57.49 27.23 -25.91
CA PRO A 382 -57.16 28.56 -26.52
C PRO A 382 -56.65 29.61 -25.47
N PRO A 383 -56.70 30.94 -25.69
CA PRO A 383 -55.87 31.73 -26.59
C PRO A 383 -55.09 32.86 -25.87
N SER A 384 -54.00 33.28 -26.51
CA SER A 384 -53.43 34.64 -26.59
C SER A 384 -53.77 35.68 -25.52
N GLU A 385 -52.74 36.17 -24.84
CA GLU A 385 -52.57 37.62 -24.64
C GLU A 385 -51.11 38.03 -24.81
N GLN A 386 -50.94 39.07 -25.61
CA GLN A 386 -49.67 39.71 -25.95
C GLN A 386 -49.20 40.55 -24.75
N SER A 387 -47.90 40.54 -24.47
CA SER A 387 -47.22 41.80 -24.16
C SER A 387 -45.76 41.71 -24.59
N THR A 388 -45.44 42.59 -25.52
CA THR A 388 -44.10 42.99 -25.92
C THR A 388 -43.46 43.77 -24.77
N GLU A 389 -42.18 43.54 -24.48
CA GLU A 389 -41.24 44.65 -24.28
C GLU A 389 -39.79 44.20 -24.49
N GLN A 390 -39.07 45.06 -25.19
CA GLN A 390 -37.79 44.86 -25.82
C GLN A 390 -36.85 45.94 -25.27
N THR A 391 -35.75 45.57 -24.61
CA THR A 391 -34.52 46.38 -24.45
C THR A 391 -33.38 45.40 -24.15
N LYS A 392 -32.40 45.13 -25.04
CA LYS A 392 -31.21 45.88 -25.51
C LYS A 392 -30.19 46.30 -24.42
N ASP A 393 -29.03 45.64 -24.52
CA ASP A 393 -27.64 46.07 -24.26
C ASP A 393 -27.27 46.79 -22.96
N ALA A 394 -26.45 46.12 -22.13
CA ALA A 394 -25.47 46.76 -21.26
C ALA A 394 -24.24 45.84 -21.06
N GLY A 395 -23.05 46.42 -21.22
CA GLY A 395 -21.74 45.75 -21.12
C GLY A 395 -21.32 45.36 -19.69
N PRO A 396 -20.05 44.95 -19.50
CA PRO A 396 -19.59 44.22 -18.32
C PRO A 396 -19.49 45.16 -17.10
N GLY A 397 -20.49 45.09 -16.23
CA GLY A 397 -20.46 45.72 -14.90
C GLY A 397 -19.65 44.89 -13.91
N LYS A 398 -18.81 45.55 -13.11
CA LYS A 398 -18.18 44.97 -11.92
C LYS A 398 -19.25 44.37 -11.01
N GLU A 399 -19.05 43.11 -10.66
CA GLU A 399 -19.91 42.34 -9.75
C GLU A 399 -20.00 43.04 -8.38
N PRO A 400 -21.22 43.30 -7.85
CA PRO A 400 -21.38 43.91 -6.54
C PRO A 400 -20.88 42.94 -5.45
N THR A 401 -19.99 43.40 -4.59
CA THR A 401 -19.51 42.63 -3.45
C THR A 401 -20.69 42.36 -2.50
N PRO A 402 -21.00 41.09 -2.15
CA PRO A 402 -22.11 40.79 -1.26
C PRO A 402 -21.83 41.39 0.13
N THR A 403 -22.80 42.15 0.65
CA THR A 403 -22.74 42.76 1.98
C THR A 403 -23.64 41.97 2.93
N CYS A 404 -23.11 41.46 4.04
CA CYS A 404 -23.88 40.78 5.08
C CYS A 404 -24.18 41.78 6.20
N GLU A 405 -25.44 41.89 6.61
CA GLU A 405 -25.86 42.71 7.75
C GLU A 405 -26.66 41.84 8.74
N PRO A 406 -26.19 41.65 10.00
CA PRO A 406 -24.98 42.21 10.59
C PRO A 406 -23.68 41.63 10.00
N ALA A 407 -22.56 42.35 10.19
CA ALA A 407 -21.24 41.90 9.77
C ALA A 407 -20.90 40.53 10.39
N CYS A 408 -20.34 39.63 9.57
CA CYS A 408 -19.97 38.28 10.01
C CYS A 408 -18.89 38.31 11.10
N ALA A 409 -18.88 37.28 11.97
CA ALA A 409 -17.85 37.12 12.98
C ALA A 409 -16.46 36.91 12.34
N SER A 410 -15.37 37.13 13.10
CA SER A 410 -13.99 37.03 12.61
C SER A 410 -13.60 35.64 12.05
N ASN A 411 -14.41 34.62 12.29
CA ASN A 411 -14.26 33.26 11.78
C ASN A 411 -15.29 32.89 10.69
N GLN A 412 -15.92 33.87 10.04
CA GLN A 412 -16.94 33.67 9.01
C GLN A 412 -16.68 34.56 7.77
N LYS A 413 -17.08 34.09 6.57
CA LYS A 413 -17.14 34.90 5.34
C LYS A 413 -18.59 35.14 4.90
N CYS A 414 -18.84 36.29 4.29
CA CYS A 414 -20.12 36.57 3.65
C CYS A 414 -20.16 35.93 2.25
N VAL A 415 -21.03 34.93 2.07
CA VAL A 415 -21.31 34.32 0.76
C VAL A 415 -22.81 34.44 0.53
N ASN A 416 -23.21 35.12 -0.55
CA ASN A 416 -24.62 35.32 -0.90
C ASN A 416 -25.49 35.86 0.25
N ALA A 417 -24.98 36.87 0.99
CA ALA A 417 -25.63 37.46 2.16
C ALA A 417 -25.83 36.51 3.36
N VAL A 418 -25.14 35.35 3.39
CA VAL A 418 -25.10 34.43 4.53
C VAL A 418 -23.67 34.35 5.08
N CYS A 419 -23.54 34.38 6.41
CA CYS A 419 -22.25 34.17 7.07
C CYS A 419 -21.94 32.68 7.17
N GLU A 420 -20.99 32.22 6.36
CA GLU A 420 -20.48 30.84 6.39
C GLU A 420 -19.21 30.75 7.26
N LYS A 421 -19.09 29.69 8.05
CA LYS A 421 -17.89 29.44 8.87
C LYS A 421 -16.69 29.15 7.98
N LEU A 422 -15.53 29.70 8.34
CA LEU A 422 -14.27 29.47 7.63
C LEU A 422 -13.71 28.09 8.01
N ASP A 423 -13.76 27.13 7.09
CA ASP A 423 -13.28 25.75 7.29
C ASP A 423 -11.74 25.65 7.42
N PHE A 424 -10.98 26.74 7.24
CA PHE A 424 -9.50 26.79 7.31
C PHE A 424 -8.94 27.06 8.73
N LEU A 425 -9.68 26.72 9.77
CA LEU A 425 -9.18 26.74 11.15
C LEU A 425 -9.46 25.42 11.87
N ASP A 426 -9.90 24.40 11.14
CA ASP A 426 -10.10 23.09 11.70
C ASP A 426 -8.75 22.41 11.97
N PRO A 427 -8.60 21.75 13.13
CA PRO A 427 -7.40 20.98 13.44
C PRO A 427 -7.28 19.79 12.48
N CYS A 428 -6.05 19.44 12.12
CA CYS A 428 -5.76 18.38 11.16
C CYS A 428 -4.49 17.61 11.57
N GLU A 429 -4.32 16.36 11.13
CA GLU A 429 -3.05 15.63 11.23
C GLU A 429 -2.34 15.53 9.87
N VAL A 430 -3.14 15.37 8.81
CA VAL A 430 -2.69 15.17 7.42
C VAL A 430 -3.51 16.04 6.45
N ASP A 431 -2.98 16.26 5.24
CA ASP A 431 -3.59 17.13 4.23
C ASP A 431 -5.02 16.74 3.84
N THR A 432 -5.36 15.44 3.93
CA THR A 432 -6.70 14.92 3.61
C THR A 432 -7.77 15.29 4.64
N ASP A 433 -7.38 15.72 5.83
CA ASP A 433 -8.32 16.20 6.86
C ASP A 433 -8.87 17.59 6.49
N CYS A 434 -8.19 18.28 5.58
CA CYS A 434 -8.58 19.60 5.11
C CYS A 434 -9.49 19.52 3.90
N LYS A 435 -10.74 19.98 4.09
CA LYS A 435 -11.76 20.06 3.03
C LYS A 435 -11.31 20.90 1.82
N SER A 436 -10.42 21.87 2.06
CA SER A 436 -9.64 22.58 1.05
C SER A 436 -8.33 23.05 1.68
N GLY A 437 -7.21 22.98 0.95
CA GLY A 437 -5.90 23.42 1.43
C GLY A 437 -4.97 22.28 1.85
N PHE A 438 -4.07 22.56 2.78
CA PHE A 438 -3.10 21.59 3.31
C PHE A 438 -2.99 21.73 4.84
N CYS A 439 -2.61 20.64 5.51
CA CYS A 439 -2.51 20.59 6.95
C CYS A 439 -1.14 21.06 7.42
N PHE A 440 -1.09 22.08 8.27
CA PHE A 440 0.18 22.74 8.59
C PHE A 440 0.27 23.19 10.05
N GLY A 441 1.44 22.97 10.67
CA GLY A 441 1.77 23.37 12.05
C GLY A 441 2.68 22.36 12.77
N PRO A 442 3.39 22.76 13.84
CA PRO A 442 4.20 21.85 14.63
C PRO A 442 3.36 20.99 15.57
N GLY A 443 3.62 19.67 15.60
CA GLY A 443 3.05 18.74 16.57
C GLY A 443 1.51 18.69 16.56
N ALA A 444 0.91 18.80 17.74
CA ALA A 444 -0.55 18.71 17.96
C ALA A 444 -1.33 19.99 17.62
N SER A 445 -0.68 21.02 17.07
CA SER A 445 -1.27 22.34 16.78
C SER A 445 -1.36 22.62 15.27
N LYS A 446 -1.57 21.56 14.49
CA LYS A 446 -1.75 21.64 13.03
C LYS A 446 -3.17 22.08 12.70
N ILE A 447 -3.30 22.99 11.74
CA ILE A 447 -4.57 23.52 11.23
C ILE A 447 -4.57 23.53 9.70
N CYS A 448 -5.75 23.52 9.10
CA CYS A 448 -5.90 23.59 7.65
C CYS A 448 -5.60 24.99 7.10
N SER A 449 -4.66 25.13 6.16
CA SER A 449 -4.34 26.41 5.50
C SER A 449 -4.62 26.37 4.00
N THR A 450 -5.07 27.48 3.44
CA THR A 450 -5.23 27.67 1.99
C THR A 450 -3.90 28.05 1.34
N SER A 451 -3.69 27.64 0.08
CA SER A 451 -2.52 28.00 -0.74
C SER A 451 -2.65 29.37 -1.41
N ASP A 452 -3.83 30.00 -1.35
CA ASP A 452 -4.09 31.30 -1.94
C ASP A 452 -4.04 32.38 -0.87
N CYS A 453 -2.94 33.14 -0.85
CA CYS A 453 -2.76 34.23 0.10
C CYS A 453 -3.65 35.45 -0.17
N SER A 454 -4.34 35.52 -1.30
CA SER A 454 -5.34 36.57 -1.54
C SER A 454 -6.59 36.42 -0.66
N ALA A 455 -6.80 35.23 -0.08
CA ALA A 455 -7.88 34.94 0.85
C ALA A 455 -7.55 35.22 2.33
N CYS A 456 -6.33 35.65 2.66
CA CYS A 456 -5.94 35.97 4.04
C CYS A 456 -6.63 37.27 4.49
N ILE A 457 -7.48 37.19 5.52
CA ILE A 457 -8.09 38.37 6.17
C ILE A 457 -7.07 39.16 6.99
N SER A 458 -7.37 40.43 7.31
CA SER A 458 -6.45 41.43 7.88
C SER A 458 -5.71 41.08 9.19
N VAL A 459 -6.08 39.99 9.86
CA VAL A 459 -5.43 39.47 11.07
C VAL A 459 -4.43 38.34 10.81
N THR A 460 -4.21 37.95 9.55
CA THR A 460 -3.23 36.92 9.18
C THR A 460 -2.16 37.43 8.20
N THR A 461 -0.90 37.10 8.46
CA THR A 461 0.22 37.34 7.54
C THR A 461 0.44 36.13 6.65
N CYS A 462 0.53 36.32 5.33
CA CYS A 462 0.98 35.27 4.41
C CYS A 462 2.48 34.99 4.62
N GLN A 463 2.85 33.75 4.90
CA GLN A 463 4.25 33.33 4.95
C GLN A 463 4.49 32.12 4.05
N THR A 464 5.71 32.02 3.52
CA THR A 464 6.17 30.87 2.75
C THR A 464 7.03 29.98 3.65
N ILE A 465 6.64 28.73 3.84
CA ILE A 465 7.44 27.72 4.56
C ILE A 465 7.51 26.47 3.68
N ASP A 466 8.72 25.94 3.48
CA ASP A 466 8.99 24.79 2.59
C ASP A 466 8.42 24.94 1.17
N GLY A 467 8.44 26.17 0.63
CA GLY A 467 7.96 26.48 -0.73
C GLY A 467 6.44 26.56 -0.88
N LYS A 468 5.67 26.44 0.20
CA LYS A 468 4.21 26.61 0.21
C LYS A 468 3.82 27.90 0.93
N GLN A 469 2.88 28.65 0.37
CA GLN A 469 2.32 29.88 0.97
C GLN A 469 1.09 29.54 1.81
N GLY A 470 0.96 30.13 3.01
CA GLY A 470 -0.19 29.95 3.90
C GLY A 470 -0.47 31.18 4.78
N CYS A 471 -1.69 31.27 5.34
CA CYS A 471 -2.11 32.38 6.20
C CYS A 471 -1.79 32.09 7.69
N PHE A 472 -1.10 33.01 8.39
CA PHE A 472 -0.69 32.84 9.79
C PHE A 472 -1.30 33.91 10.70
N ILE A 473 -1.90 33.53 11.83
CA ILE A 473 -2.33 34.49 12.85
C ILE A 473 -1.08 34.97 13.60
N GLY A 474 -0.66 36.21 13.36
CA GLY A 474 0.48 36.80 14.04
C GLY A 474 0.20 37.00 15.53
N SER A 475 0.85 36.22 16.39
CA SER A 475 0.94 36.56 17.81
C SER A 475 2.05 37.61 17.95
N ASN A 476 1.70 38.83 18.34
CA ASN A 476 2.67 39.88 18.61
C ASN A 476 3.56 39.48 19.80
N ASN A 477 4.73 38.90 19.55
CA ASN A 477 5.82 38.83 20.53
C ASN A 477 7.18 38.78 19.82
N PRO A 478 8.20 39.51 20.30
CA PRO A 478 9.43 39.75 19.56
C PRO A 478 10.38 38.55 19.56
N THR A 479 11.08 38.41 18.44
CA THR A 479 12.14 37.44 18.12
C THR A 479 13.23 37.35 19.20
N PRO A 480 13.64 36.16 19.65
CA PRO A 480 14.91 36.00 20.37
C PRO A 480 16.04 35.63 19.39
N THR A 481 17.11 36.41 19.44
CA THR A 481 18.42 36.14 18.84
C THR A 481 19.14 34.94 19.50
N PRO A 482 20.11 34.32 18.80
CA PRO A 482 20.70 33.05 19.23
C PRO A 482 21.83 33.26 20.26
N THR A 483 21.80 32.48 21.34
CA THR A 483 22.94 32.30 22.23
C THR A 483 23.12 30.84 22.62
N ASP A 484 24.38 30.50 22.84
CA ASP A 484 25.02 29.20 22.96
C ASP A 484 24.46 28.17 23.95
N LYS A 485 24.74 26.90 23.58
CA LYS A 485 25.09 25.72 24.40
C LYS A 485 24.48 25.61 25.81
N GLY A 486 23.61 24.62 25.98
CA GLY A 486 23.29 24.06 27.29
C GLY A 486 22.55 22.74 27.16
N ALA A 487 23.11 21.68 27.74
CA ALA A 487 22.62 20.32 27.71
C ALA A 487 21.20 20.18 28.29
N CYS A 488 20.36 19.35 27.66
CA CYS A 488 19.17 18.78 28.26
C CYS A 488 19.24 17.26 28.10
N GLY A 489 19.55 16.57 29.21
CA GLY A 489 19.47 15.13 29.32
C GLY A 489 18.03 14.72 29.55
N CYS A 490 17.43 14.01 28.59
CA CYS A 490 16.20 13.25 28.81
C CYS A 490 16.58 11.83 29.22
N GLN A 491 16.41 11.51 30.51
CA GLN A 491 16.40 10.12 30.97
C GLN A 491 15.05 9.50 30.62
N SER A 492 15.04 8.62 29.62
CA SER A 492 13.92 7.71 29.36
C SER A 492 14.04 6.52 30.31
N ALA A 493 13.18 6.45 31.32
CA ALA A 493 13.04 5.26 32.14
C ALA A 493 12.23 4.21 31.36
N SER A 494 12.91 3.18 30.85
CA SER A 494 12.25 1.97 30.34
C SER A 494 11.75 1.13 31.51
N ALA A 495 10.45 1.14 31.76
CA ALA A 495 9.81 0.21 32.68
C ALA A 495 9.64 -1.15 31.98
N GLU A 496 10.55 -2.09 32.25
CA GLU A 496 10.33 -3.49 31.90
C GLU A 496 9.19 -4.06 32.77
N PRO A 497 8.19 -4.75 32.20
CA PRO A 497 7.17 -5.41 33.00
C PRO A 497 7.82 -6.58 33.75
N SER A 498 7.84 -6.49 35.08
CA SER A 498 8.40 -7.54 35.92
C SER A 498 7.72 -8.89 35.65
N ILE A 499 8.54 -9.93 35.51
CA ILE A 499 8.15 -11.34 35.36
C ILE A 499 7.06 -11.80 36.35
N TRP A 500 6.96 -11.14 37.50
CA TRP A 500 5.94 -11.39 38.52
C TRP A 500 4.51 -11.09 38.04
N VAL A 501 4.32 -10.13 37.14
CA VAL A 501 3.00 -9.80 36.57
C VAL A 501 2.54 -10.93 35.65
N LEU A 502 3.44 -11.48 34.83
CA LEU A 502 3.14 -12.62 33.96
C LEU A 502 2.83 -13.89 34.77
N LEU A 503 3.58 -14.15 35.85
CA LEU A 503 3.29 -15.26 36.75
C LEU A 503 1.92 -15.12 37.45
N LEU A 504 1.53 -13.89 37.82
CA LEU A 504 0.21 -13.62 38.39
C LEU A 504 -0.92 -13.96 37.40
N PHE A 505 -0.78 -13.59 36.12
CA PHE A 505 -1.77 -13.92 35.08
C PHE A 505 -1.90 -15.42 34.83
N VAL A 506 -0.77 -16.16 34.85
CA VAL A 506 -0.79 -17.62 34.71
C VAL A 506 -1.50 -18.28 35.89
N VAL A 507 -1.27 -17.81 37.12
CA VAL A 507 -1.96 -18.31 38.32
C VAL A 507 -3.47 -18.01 38.26
N ILE A 508 -3.86 -16.81 37.85
CA ILE A 508 -5.28 -16.43 37.70
C ILE A 508 -5.97 -17.29 36.62
N ALA A 509 -5.30 -17.57 35.51
CA ALA A 509 -5.82 -18.45 34.46
C ALA A 509 -6.00 -19.89 34.96
N PHE A 510 -5.05 -20.41 35.77
CA PHE A 510 -5.16 -21.74 36.37
C PHE A 510 -6.30 -21.84 37.40
N VAL A 511 -6.50 -20.80 38.21
CA VAL A 511 -7.59 -20.74 39.19
C VAL A 511 -8.96 -20.66 38.49
N ARG A 512 -9.08 -19.89 37.41
CA ARG A 512 -10.32 -19.83 36.61
C ARG A 512 -10.64 -21.16 35.93
N ARG A 513 -9.62 -21.87 35.43
CA ARG A 513 -9.81 -23.18 34.80
C ARG A 513 -10.25 -24.26 35.79
N ARG A 514 -9.78 -24.21 37.05
CA ARG A 514 -10.26 -25.12 38.11
C ARG A 514 -11.72 -24.88 38.49
N ARG A 515 -12.20 -23.63 38.49
CA ARG A 515 -13.62 -23.34 38.78
C ARG A 515 -14.57 -23.84 37.68
N ALA A 516 -14.16 -23.78 36.42
CA ALA A 516 -14.95 -24.30 35.30
C ALA A 516 -15.11 -25.83 35.30
N LEU A 517 -14.18 -26.56 35.92
CA LEU A 517 -14.26 -28.03 36.03
C LEU A 517 -15.10 -28.52 37.21
N GLN A 518 -15.37 -27.67 38.21
CA GLN A 518 -16.22 -28.02 39.35
C GLN A 518 -17.71 -27.79 39.10
N SER A 519 -18.11 -27.05 38.06
CA SER A 519 -19.53 -26.77 37.75
C SER A 519 -20.21 -27.85 36.89
N HIS A 520 -19.52 -28.95 36.56
CA HIS A 520 -20.09 -30.08 35.80
C HIS A 520 -20.31 -31.35 36.66
N SER A 521 -20.29 -31.20 37.98
CA SER A 521 -20.55 -32.26 38.96
C SER A 521 -21.67 -31.80 39.90
N SER A 522 -22.86 -31.56 39.34
CA SER A 522 -24.12 -31.38 40.08
C SER A 522 -25.27 -31.83 39.19
#